data_AF-A0A661QL04-F1
#
_entry.id   AF-A0A661QL04-F1
#
_cell.length_a   1.000
_cell.length_b   1.000
_cell.length_c   1.000
_cell.angle_alpha   90.00
_cell.angle_beta   90.00
_cell.angle_gamma   90.00
#
_symmetry.space_group_name_H-M   'P 1'
#
loop_
_entity.id
_entity.type
_entity.pdbx_description
1 polymer ?
#
loop_
_entity_poly.entity_id
_entity_poly.type
_entity_poly.pdbx_seq_one_letter_code
_entity_poly.pdbx_strand_id
1 'polypeptide(L)' 'AQPGYISGETLRNIDDPEEYLVISTWQSLEDWQRWAKSEQRAEVQNKIDNLLGQKTEYSSYLYG' A
#
# COMPACT_ATOMS: atom_id res chain seq x y z
N ALA A 1 -6.70 13.09 4.43
CA ALA A 1 -5.25 13.24 4.15
C ALA A 1 -4.49 12.55 5.26
N GLN A 2 -3.42 11.80 4.94
CA GLN A 2 -2.57 11.13 5.93
C GLN A 2 -1.30 11.96 6.13
N PRO A 3 -0.84 12.18 7.37
CA PRO A 3 0.42 12.88 7.63
C PRO A 3 1.57 12.23 6.84
N GLY A 4 2.41 13.05 6.21
CA GLY A 4 3.58 12.59 5.47
C GLY A 4 3.30 11.90 4.11
N TYR A 5 2.04 11.72 3.69
CA TYR A 5 1.76 11.20 2.34
C TYR A 5 2.12 12.22 1.25
N ILE A 6 2.88 11.80 0.24
CA ILE A 6 3.33 12.65 -0.87
C ILE A 6 2.55 12.33 -2.14
N SER A 7 2.58 11.07 -2.59
CA SER A 7 1.93 10.63 -3.81
C SER A 7 1.67 9.14 -3.79
N GLY A 8 0.87 8.66 -4.75
CA GLY A 8 0.61 7.25 -4.94
C GLY A 8 0.20 6.97 -6.37
N GLU A 9 0.57 5.79 -6.83
CA GLU A 9 0.29 5.29 -8.16
C GLU A 9 -0.12 3.82 -8.08
N THR A 10 -1.01 3.43 -8.99
CA THR A 10 -1.44 2.04 -9.14
C THR A 10 -1.07 1.59 -10.53
N LEU A 11 -0.26 0.54 -10.59
CA LEU A 11 0.16 -0.12 -11.82
C LEU A 11 -0.58 -1.45 -11.92
N ARG A 12 -0.96 -1.82 -13.13
CA ARG A 12 -1.49 -3.14 -13.46
C ARG A 12 -0.43 -3.87 -14.26
N ASN A 13 -0.16 -5.12 -13.91
CA ASN A 13 0.79 -5.92 -14.66
C ASN A 13 0.24 -6.18 -16.09
N ILE A 14 1.13 -6.14 -17.09
CA ILE A 14 0.79 -6.29 -18.51
C ILE A 14 0.59 -7.77 -18.86
N ASP A 15 1.39 -8.66 -18.26
CA ASP A 15 1.37 -10.10 -18.50
C ASP A 15 0.34 -10.81 -17.60
N ASP A 16 0.14 -10.32 -16.38
CA ASP A 16 -0.90 -10.79 -15.45
C ASP A 16 -1.89 -9.67 -15.08
N PRO A 17 -3.03 -9.56 -15.78
CA PRO A 17 -4.00 -8.51 -15.53
C PRO A 17 -4.71 -8.61 -14.17
N GLU A 18 -4.51 -9.67 -13.39
CA GLU A 18 -5.03 -9.82 -12.02
C GLU A 18 -4.05 -9.27 -10.96
N GLU A 19 -2.79 -9.06 -11.32
CA GLU A 19 -1.77 -8.49 -10.45
C GLU A 19 -1.77 -6.95 -10.52
N TYR A 20 -1.79 -6.33 -9.34
CA TYR A 20 -1.73 -4.88 -9.16
C TYR A 20 -0.61 -4.52 -8.19
N LEU A 21 0.18 -3.52 -8.57
CA LEU A 21 1.21 -2.92 -7.71
C LEU A 21 0.77 -1.52 -7.31
N VAL A 22 0.73 -1.26 -6.00
CA VAL A 22 0.47 0.07 -5.45
C VAL A 22 1.77 0.63 -4.88
N ILE A 23 2.26 1.71 -5.46
CA ILE A 23 3.43 2.44 -4.96
C ILE A 23 2.92 3.69 -4.26
N SER A 24 3.43 3.96 -3.07
CA SER A 24 3.10 5.18 -2.33
C SER A 24 4.37 5.81 -1.78
N THR A 25 4.49 7.12 -1.98
CA THR A 25 5.62 7.93 -1.56
C THR A 25 5.27 8.66 -0.29
N TRP A 26 6.15 8.58 0.69
CA TRP A 26 5.97 9.15 2.02
C TRP A 26 7.17 9.98 2.40
N GLN A 27 6.95 11.02 3.20
CA GLN A 27 7.97 11.90 3.73
C GLN A 27 8.94 11.17 4.65
N SER A 28 8.46 10.15 5.36
CA SER A 28 9.28 9.28 6.21
C SER A 28 8.70 7.86 6.26
N LEU A 29 9.56 6.89 6.60
CA LEU A 29 9.11 5.52 6.89
C LEU A 29 8.16 5.47 8.09
N GLU A 30 8.35 6.36 9.08
CA GLU A 30 7.50 6.42 10.27
C GLU A 30 6.07 6.84 9.95
N ASP A 31 5.90 7.81 9.04
CA ASP A 31 4.57 8.23 8.57
C ASP A 31 3.83 7.07 7.88
N TRP A 32 4.53 6.33 7.01
CA TRP A 32 3.98 5.12 6.39
C TRP A 32 3.59 4.07 7.44
N GLN A 33 4.46 3.81 8.43
CA GLN A 33 4.18 2.81 9.48
C GLN A 33 2.97 3.21 10.34
N ARG A 34 2.82 4.49 10.67
CA ARG A 34 1.65 4.99 11.42
C ARG A 34 0.37 4.80 10.62
N TRP A 35 0.39 5.13 9.33
CA TRP A 35 -0.73 4.89 8.44
C TRP A 35 -1.05 3.39 8.29
N ALA A 36 -0.04 2.55 8.07
CA ALA A 36 -0.20 1.12 7.89
C ALA A 36 -0.80 0.41 9.11
N LYS A 37 -0.54 0.93 10.32
CA LYS A 37 -1.07 0.43 11.59
C LYS A 37 -2.41 1.05 12.01
N SER A 38 -2.94 2.01 11.24
CA SER A 38 -4.22 2.65 11.57
C SER A 38 -5.39 1.66 11.47
N GLU A 39 -6.38 1.79 12.35
CA GLU A 39 -7.57 0.92 12.33
C GLU A 39 -8.30 1.00 10.98
N GLN A 40 -8.44 2.22 10.44
CA GLN A 40 -9.02 2.44 9.13
C GLN A 40 -8.29 1.65 8.02
N ARG A 41 -6.95 1.64 8.04
CA ARG A 41 -6.17 0.87 7.06
C ARG A 41 -6.34 -0.63 7.27
N ALA A 42 -6.35 -1.10 8.52
CA ALA A 42 -6.56 -2.51 8.84
C ALA A 42 -7.93 -3.02 8.34
N GLU A 43 -9.00 -2.24 8.52
CA GLU A 43 -10.34 -2.60 8.01
C GLU A 43 -10.37 -2.75 6.48
N VAL A 44 -9.72 -1.83 5.76
CA VAL A 44 -9.61 -1.89 4.30
C VAL A 44 -8.76 -3.08 3.87
N GLN A 45 -7.62 -3.31 4.54
CA GLN A 45 -6.72 -4.41 4.22
C GLN A 45 -7.39 -5.77 4.41
N ASN A 46 -8.16 -5.94 5.48
CA ASN A 46 -8.92 -7.17 5.72
C ASN A 46 -9.94 -7.44 4.61
N LYS A 47 -10.59 -6.40 4.07
CA LYS A 47 -11.51 -6.58 2.93
C LYS A 47 -10.77 -7.01 1.68
N ILE A 48 -9.60 -6.42 1.42
CA ILE A 48 -8.75 -6.78 0.28
C ILE A 48 -8.29 -8.23 0.41
N ASP A 49 -7.72 -8.61 1.56
CA ASP A 49 -7.20 -9.97 1.78
C ASP A 49 -8.32 -11.03 1.68
N ASN A 50 -9.53 -10.73 2.17
CA ASN A 50 -10.69 -11.61 2.01
C ASN A 50 -11.15 -11.78 0.56
N LEU A 51 -10.99 -10.75 -0.27
CA LEU A 51 -11.35 -10.81 -1.70
C LEU A 51 -10.29 -11.54 -2.52
N LEU A 52 -9.01 -11.34 -2.20
CA LEU A 52 -7.89 -11.94 -2.92
C LEU A 52 -7.57 -13.36 -2.43
N GLY A 53 -7.99 -13.74 -1.23
CA GLY A 53 -7.66 -15.03 -0.61
C GLY A 53 -6.20 -15.16 -0.19
N GLN A 54 -5.42 -14.08 -0.28
CA GLN A 54 -4.00 -14.02 0.04
C GLN A 54 -3.67 -12.69 0.74
N LYS A 55 -2.56 -12.67 1.47
CA LYS A 55 -2.09 -11.46 2.16
C LYS A 55 -1.38 -10.56 1.17
N THR A 56 -1.62 -9.25 1.29
CA THR A 56 -0.84 -8.25 0.56
C THR A 56 0.61 -8.21 1.04
N GLU A 57 1.54 -8.22 0.10
CA GLU A 57 2.97 -8.06 0.37
C GLU A 57 3.37 -6.58 0.34
N TYR A 58 4.30 -6.21 1.22
CA TYR A 58 4.81 -4.85 1.32
C TYR A 58 6.33 -4.84 1.23
N SER A 59 6.88 -3.90 0.49
CA SER A 59 8.31 -3.63 0.42
C SER A 59 8.56 -2.13 0.51
N SER A 60 9.57 -1.73 1.28
CA SER A 60 9.98 -0.33 1.42
C SER A 60 11.28 -0.08 0.66
N TYR A 61 11.33 1.03 -0.08
CA TYR A 61 12.47 1.43 -0.90
C TYR A 61 12.88 2.86 -0.54
N LEU A 62 14.19 3.14 -0.61
CA LEU A 62 14.69 4.51 -0.51
C LEU A 62 14.60 5.17 -1.89
N TYR A 63 13.90 6.30 -1.95
CA TYR A 63 13.87 7.14 -3.13
C TYR A 63 15.17 7.94 -3.22
N GLY A 64 15.84 7.90 -4.38
CA GLY A 64 17.13 8.53 -4.64
C GLY A 64 17.06 9.58 -5.75
#